data_AF-A0A177A6X6-F1
#
_entry.id   AF-A0A177A6X6-F1
#
_cell.length_a   1.000
_cell.length_b   1.000
_cell.length_c   1.000
_cell.angle_alpha   90.00
_cell.angle_beta   90.00
_cell.angle_gamma   90.00
#
_symmetry.space_group_name_H-M   'P 1'
#
loop_
_entity.id
_entity.type
_entity.pdbx_description
1 polymer ?
#
loop_
_entity_poly.entity_id
_entity_poly.type
_entity_poly.pdbx_seq_one_letter_code
_entity_poly.pdbx_strand_id
1 'polypeptide(L)'
;MYKGGGMSKYPNNKAGAKYGTGYCGVQCPRDMKFVNGMGNAEGWVPSSNDSNAGVGGHGSCYAEMDIREANSMATAYTPHSCDTITQAMCDGDGCGGTYSADRYGGTCDPDGCHFNSKVFTVVTQFIGNPLTEIKRFYVPERQDHPKLGVHDRGCQRQLRHYCYAQKIAFGDNTSFADRGGMASISKALGAGMVLVMSLWDDHYSNMLWLPTPPT
;
A
#
# COMPACT_ATOMS: atom_id res chain seq x y z
N MET A 1 3.66 -9.36 -3.78
CA MET A 1 4.70 -10.38 -3.44
C MET A 1 4.45 -11.69 -4.18
N TYR A 2 5.47 -12.53 -4.38
CA TYR A 2 5.30 -13.89 -4.95
C TYR A 2 5.07 -14.95 -3.85
N LYS A 3 4.20 -15.95 -4.09
CA LYS A 3 3.88 -17.04 -3.13
C LYS A 3 5.10 -17.77 -2.55
N GLY A 4 6.18 -17.95 -3.34
CA GLY A 4 7.43 -18.57 -2.89
C GLY A 4 8.47 -17.59 -2.33
N GLY A 5 8.12 -16.32 -2.07
CA GLY A 5 9.08 -15.26 -1.71
C GLY A 5 10.07 -14.89 -2.81
N GLY A 6 9.83 -15.36 -4.05
CA GLY A 6 10.66 -15.07 -5.22
C GLY A 6 11.68 -16.16 -5.61
N MET A 7 11.82 -17.26 -4.85
CA MET A 7 12.82 -18.33 -5.15
C MET A 7 12.78 -18.85 -6.60
N SER A 8 11.59 -18.96 -7.19
CA SER A 8 11.39 -19.47 -8.56
C SER A 8 11.73 -18.46 -9.67
N LYS A 9 11.86 -17.16 -9.34
CA LYS A 9 12.24 -16.08 -10.26
C LYS A 9 13.71 -15.65 -10.05
N TYR A 10 14.21 -15.81 -8.84
CA TYR A 10 15.53 -15.31 -8.41
C TYR A 10 16.37 -16.46 -7.85
N PRO A 11 17.20 -17.14 -8.67
CA PRO A 11 17.92 -18.36 -8.27
C PRO A 11 18.82 -18.22 -7.04
N ASN A 12 19.31 -17.01 -6.74
CA ASN A 12 20.13 -16.72 -5.57
C ASN A 12 19.33 -16.62 -4.27
N ASN A 13 18.02 -16.37 -4.33
CA ASN A 13 17.15 -16.48 -3.17
C ASN A 13 16.92 -17.96 -2.81
N LYS A 14 17.72 -18.47 -1.88
CA LYS A 14 17.57 -19.83 -1.32
C LYS A 14 16.66 -19.92 -0.10
N ALA A 15 16.16 -18.80 0.41
CA ALA A 15 15.41 -18.73 1.67
C ALA A 15 13.88 -18.67 1.43
N GLY A 16 13.42 -17.78 0.56
CA GLY A 16 12.02 -17.70 0.15
C GLY A 16 11.04 -17.30 1.25
N ALA A 17 9.76 -17.61 1.00
CA ALA A 17 8.66 -17.28 1.90
C ALA A 17 8.82 -17.85 3.33
N LYS A 18 9.57 -18.95 3.50
CA LYS A 18 9.90 -19.53 4.82
C LYS A 18 10.65 -18.54 5.73
N TYR A 19 11.37 -17.59 5.15
CA TYR A 19 12.13 -16.54 5.85
C TYR A 19 11.67 -15.13 5.44
N GLY A 20 10.43 -14.98 4.97
CA GLY A 20 9.82 -13.67 4.68
C GLY A 20 10.41 -12.90 3.49
N THR A 21 11.28 -13.49 2.67
CA THR A 21 11.94 -12.77 1.57
C THR A 21 10.98 -12.32 0.47
N GLY A 22 11.33 -11.27 -0.27
CA GLY A 22 10.59 -10.84 -1.46
C GLY A 22 9.38 -9.97 -1.15
N TYR A 23 9.46 -9.20 -0.06
CA TYR A 23 8.58 -8.07 0.23
C TYR A 23 8.63 -7.02 -0.89
N CYS A 24 7.52 -6.34 -1.08
CA CYS A 24 7.31 -5.30 -2.09
C CYS A 24 5.99 -4.59 -1.82
N GLY A 25 5.97 -3.28 -2.00
CA GLY A 25 4.79 -2.42 -1.81
C GLY A 25 4.85 -1.19 -2.71
N VAL A 26 3.89 -0.27 -2.58
CA VAL A 26 3.80 0.91 -3.47
C VAL A 26 4.79 2.02 -3.17
N GLN A 27 5.32 2.05 -1.94
CA GLN A 27 6.42 2.95 -1.58
C GLN A 27 7.76 2.55 -2.21
N CYS A 28 7.75 1.48 -3.05
CA CYS A 28 8.93 0.89 -3.69
C CYS A 28 10.13 0.72 -2.72
N PRO A 29 9.93 0.17 -1.50
CA PRO A 29 10.85 0.27 -0.37
C PRO A 29 12.30 -0.12 -0.69
N ARG A 30 13.21 0.81 -0.40
CA ARG A 30 14.67 0.74 -0.64
C ARG A 30 15.49 0.36 0.60
N ASP A 31 14.85 0.30 1.76
CA ASP A 31 15.38 -0.23 3.02
C ASP A 31 15.46 -1.77 3.04
N MET A 32 14.83 -2.42 2.06
CA MET A 32 14.86 -3.87 1.88
C MET A 32 16.29 -4.37 1.67
N LYS A 33 16.87 -4.95 2.73
CA LYS A 33 18.24 -5.50 2.78
C LYS A 33 18.52 -6.60 1.75
N PHE A 34 17.46 -7.23 1.21
CA PHE A 34 17.55 -8.13 0.06
C PHE A 34 16.44 -7.86 -0.96
N VAL A 35 16.82 -7.60 -2.22
CA VAL A 35 15.91 -7.39 -3.36
C VAL A 35 16.33 -8.33 -4.49
N ASN A 36 15.38 -8.94 -5.19
CA ASN A 36 15.63 -9.90 -6.30
C ASN A 36 16.64 -11.03 -6.02
N GLY A 37 16.79 -11.44 -4.75
CA GLY A 37 17.78 -12.46 -4.34
C GLY A 37 19.23 -11.96 -4.26
N MET A 38 19.44 -10.65 -4.29
CA MET A 38 20.72 -9.95 -4.13
C MET A 38 20.71 -9.17 -2.80
N GLY A 39 21.87 -8.93 -2.20
CA GLY A 39 22.00 -8.07 -1.04
C GLY A 39 22.03 -6.60 -1.46
N ASN A 40 21.16 -5.77 -0.90
CA ASN A 40 20.98 -4.36 -1.29
C ASN A 40 22.00 -3.42 -0.62
N ALA A 41 23.27 -3.85 -0.55
CA ALA A 41 24.32 -3.19 0.22
C ALA A 41 25.13 -2.15 -0.59
N GLU A 42 25.05 -2.19 -1.92
CA GLU A 42 25.70 -1.21 -2.78
C GLU A 42 25.03 0.16 -2.64
N GLY A 43 25.83 1.21 -2.42
CA GLY A 43 25.35 2.56 -2.18
C GLY A 43 24.53 2.75 -0.89
N TRP A 44 24.56 1.80 0.06
CA TRP A 44 23.73 1.85 1.26
C TRP A 44 24.03 3.06 2.15
N VAL A 45 23.04 3.93 2.32
CA VAL A 45 23.09 5.10 3.21
C VAL A 45 22.34 4.75 4.52
N PRO A 46 22.99 4.73 5.70
CA PRO A 46 22.30 4.55 6.98
C PRO A 46 21.25 5.63 7.23
N SER A 47 20.16 5.30 7.92
CA SER A 47 19.17 6.32 8.33
C SER A 47 19.79 7.29 9.34
N SER A 48 19.37 8.55 9.28
CA SER A 48 19.75 9.59 10.25
C SER A 48 18.96 9.51 11.56
N ASN A 49 17.85 8.76 11.59
CA ASN A 49 16.95 8.65 12.75
C ASN A 49 16.48 7.22 13.09
N ASP A 50 16.91 6.19 12.36
CA ASP A 50 16.84 4.78 12.79
C ASP A 50 18.24 4.16 12.80
N SER A 51 18.61 3.53 13.91
CA SER A 51 19.88 2.82 14.07
C SER A 51 19.93 1.45 13.37
N ASN A 52 18.79 0.96 12.85
CA ASN A 52 18.63 -0.38 12.29
C ASN A 52 18.39 -0.39 10.77
N ALA A 53 18.07 0.76 10.17
CA ALA A 53 17.69 0.90 8.76
C ALA A 53 18.59 1.90 8.00
N GLY A 54 18.20 2.14 6.75
CA GLY A 54 18.94 2.88 5.75
C GLY A 54 18.31 2.64 4.38
N VAL A 55 18.97 3.10 3.33
CA VAL A 55 18.45 3.12 1.96
C VAL A 55 19.51 2.58 1.01
N GLY A 56 19.23 1.47 0.33
CA GLY A 56 20.09 0.87 -0.70
C GLY A 56 19.88 1.45 -2.10
N GLY A 57 20.66 0.95 -3.05
CA GLY A 57 20.52 1.29 -4.47
C GLY A 57 19.18 0.88 -5.07
N HIS A 58 18.64 -0.28 -4.68
CA HIS A 58 17.44 -0.87 -5.28
C HIS A 58 16.21 -0.75 -4.37
N GLY A 59 15.02 -0.65 -4.97
CA GLY A 59 13.72 -0.75 -4.30
C GLY A 59 12.84 -1.86 -4.87
N SER A 60 11.75 -2.19 -4.17
CA SER A 60 10.89 -3.34 -4.49
C SER A 60 9.42 -2.95 -4.63
N CYS A 61 8.98 -2.64 -5.86
CA CYS A 61 7.64 -2.14 -6.20
C CYS A 61 6.60 -3.25 -6.38
N TYR A 62 5.37 -3.05 -5.89
CA TYR A 62 4.20 -3.90 -6.16
C TYR A 62 2.90 -3.19 -5.74
N ALA A 63 1.80 -3.36 -6.49
CA ALA A 63 0.50 -2.77 -6.16
C ALA A 63 -0.04 -3.29 -4.80
N GLU A 64 -0.61 -2.39 -4.00
CA GLU A 64 -0.90 -2.62 -2.58
C GLU A 64 -2.38 -2.30 -2.26
N MET A 65 -2.90 -2.93 -1.22
CA MET A 65 -4.30 -2.81 -0.82
C MET A 65 -4.37 -2.86 0.69
N ASP A 66 -4.23 -1.68 1.30
CA ASP A 66 -4.18 -1.49 2.73
C ASP A 66 -5.58 -1.64 3.30
N ILE A 67 -5.86 -2.87 3.75
CA ILE A 67 -7.14 -3.24 4.34
C ILE A 67 -7.35 -2.47 5.64
N ARG A 68 -6.30 -2.23 6.43
CA ARG A 68 -6.39 -1.47 7.68
C ARG A 68 -5.02 -0.95 8.14
N GLU A 69 -4.78 0.32 7.89
CA GLU A 69 -3.80 1.10 8.64
C GLU A 69 -4.54 1.80 9.78
N ALA A 70 -4.03 1.68 11.01
CA ALA A 70 -4.81 2.09 12.18
C ALA A 70 -3.98 2.23 13.46
N ASN A 71 -4.44 3.15 14.32
CA ASN A 71 -4.10 3.19 15.74
C ASN A 71 -5.41 3.30 16.56
N SER A 72 -5.36 3.79 17.80
CA SER A 72 -6.55 4.01 18.64
C SER A 72 -7.38 5.23 18.24
N MET A 73 -6.80 6.16 17.48
CA MET A 73 -7.38 7.46 17.13
C MET A 73 -7.93 7.49 15.70
N ALA A 74 -7.24 6.84 14.76
CA ALA A 74 -7.49 6.91 13.32
C ALA A 74 -7.48 5.53 12.66
N THR A 75 -8.20 5.36 11.54
CA THR A 75 -7.96 4.23 10.63
C THR A 75 -8.32 4.57 9.17
N ALA A 76 -7.36 4.28 8.29
CA ALA A 76 -7.53 4.36 6.84
C ALA A 76 -7.68 2.96 6.23
N TYR A 77 -8.24 2.93 5.01
CA TYR A 77 -8.02 1.86 4.06
C TYR A 77 -7.77 2.44 2.68
N THR A 78 -6.78 1.90 1.98
CA THR A 78 -6.19 2.58 0.82
C THR A 78 -5.85 1.58 -0.28
N PRO A 79 -6.49 1.65 -1.47
CA PRO A 79 -5.99 0.99 -2.66
C PRO A 79 -4.86 1.85 -3.26
N HIS A 80 -3.68 1.25 -3.49
CA HIS A 80 -2.53 1.90 -4.11
C HIS A 80 -2.11 1.15 -5.39
N SER A 81 -2.32 1.79 -6.54
CA SER A 81 -2.09 1.17 -7.86
C SER A 81 -0.65 1.28 -8.34
N CYS A 82 -0.20 0.29 -9.12
CA CYS A 82 1.05 0.38 -9.88
C CYS A 82 0.83 -0.01 -11.34
N ASP A 83 1.75 0.41 -12.21
CA ASP A 83 1.75 0.09 -13.64
C ASP A 83 1.85 -1.42 -13.91
N THR A 84 2.43 -2.18 -12.97
CA THR A 84 2.53 -3.64 -13.03
C THR A 84 1.98 -4.32 -11.78
N ILE A 85 1.38 -5.50 -11.97
CA ILE A 85 0.74 -6.32 -10.92
C ILE A 85 1.65 -7.45 -10.42
N THR A 86 2.96 -7.33 -10.63
CA THR A 86 3.97 -8.32 -10.28
C THR A 86 5.16 -7.61 -9.66
N GLN A 87 5.84 -8.22 -8.69
CA GLN A 87 6.98 -7.55 -8.05
C GLN A 87 8.04 -7.19 -9.08
N ALA A 88 8.35 -5.90 -9.13
CA ALA A 88 9.37 -5.26 -9.94
C ALA A 88 10.45 -4.68 -9.03
N MET A 89 11.65 -4.50 -9.58
CA MET A 89 12.73 -3.76 -8.94
C MET A 89 12.86 -2.40 -9.63
N CYS A 90 13.24 -1.40 -8.85
CA CYS A 90 13.52 -0.04 -9.30
C CYS A 90 14.88 0.39 -8.72
N ASP A 91 15.44 1.47 -9.24
CA ASP A 91 16.79 1.93 -8.93
C ASP A 91 16.80 3.41 -8.55
N GLY A 92 17.46 3.75 -7.44
CA GLY A 92 17.65 5.13 -6.98
C GLY A 92 16.33 5.88 -6.75
N ASP A 93 16.31 7.17 -7.11
CA ASP A 93 15.09 7.99 -7.07
C ASP A 93 14.07 7.62 -8.15
N GLY A 94 14.46 6.80 -9.16
CA GLY A 94 13.53 6.20 -10.11
C GLY A 94 12.58 5.17 -9.50
N CYS A 95 12.72 4.87 -8.21
CA CYS A 95 11.70 4.18 -7.42
C CYS A 95 10.48 5.06 -7.09
N GLY A 96 10.66 6.38 -6.99
CA GLY A 96 9.71 7.24 -6.30
C GLY A 96 9.43 6.80 -4.85
N GLY A 97 8.21 7.04 -4.37
CA GLY A 97 7.81 6.72 -3.00
C GLY A 97 8.34 7.70 -1.96
N THR A 98 8.01 7.47 -0.69
CA THR A 98 8.29 8.38 0.43
C THR A 98 9.77 8.77 0.59
N TYR A 99 10.71 7.84 0.40
CA TYR A 99 12.15 8.09 0.57
C TYR A 99 12.85 8.30 -0.78
N SER A 100 12.46 9.35 -1.51
CA SER A 100 13.02 9.71 -2.82
C SER A 100 12.98 11.22 -3.10
N ALA A 101 13.72 11.68 -4.10
CA ALA A 101 13.71 13.07 -4.57
C ALA A 101 12.42 13.47 -5.32
N ASP A 102 11.76 12.52 -6.01
CA ASP A 102 10.44 12.70 -6.62
C ASP A 102 9.53 11.53 -6.25
N ARG A 103 8.67 11.77 -5.27
CA ARG A 103 7.66 10.84 -4.76
C ARG A 103 6.86 10.14 -5.88
N TYR A 104 6.55 10.82 -6.98
CA TYR A 104 5.66 10.31 -8.04
C TYR A 104 6.41 9.78 -9.27
N GLY A 105 7.74 9.92 -9.33
CA GLY A 105 8.59 9.51 -10.46
C GLY A 105 8.73 8.00 -10.66
N GLY A 106 8.21 7.18 -9.73
CA GLY A 106 8.27 5.72 -9.77
C GLY A 106 7.31 5.04 -10.77
N THR A 107 6.92 3.80 -10.46
CA THR A 107 5.91 3.01 -11.20
C THR A 107 4.66 2.66 -10.39
N CYS A 108 4.56 3.25 -9.20
CA CYS A 108 3.50 3.05 -8.21
C CYS A 108 2.95 4.39 -7.74
N ASP A 109 1.71 4.36 -7.24
CA ASP A 109 1.08 5.46 -6.55
C ASP A 109 1.29 5.35 -5.02
N PRO A 110 2.14 6.21 -4.43
CA PRO A 110 2.45 6.15 -3.01
C PRO A 110 1.39 6.82 -2.12
N ASP A 111 0.39 7.50 -2.68
CA ASP A 111 -0.66 8.21 -1.92
C ASP A 111 -1.96 7.41 -1.83
N GLY A 112 -2.33 6.74 -2.92
CA GLY A 112 -3.53 5.92 -2.98
C GLY A 112 -4.83 6.71 -2.99
N CYS A 113 -5.93 5.96 -3.09
CA CYS A 113 -7.29 6.47 -2.91
C CYS A 113 -7.78 6.20 -1.48
N HIS A 114 -7.26 6.97 -0.51
CA HIS A 114 -7.48 6.69 0.91
C HIS A 114 -8.92 6.96 1.37
N PHE A 115 -9.43 6.10 2.25
CA PHE A 115 -10.71 6.27 2.94
C PHE A 115 -10.49 6.26 4.46
N ASN A 116 -10.59 7.42 5.11
CA ASN A 116 -10.50 7.52 6.58
C ASN A 116 -11.86 7.26 7.25
N SER A 117 -11.83 6.67 8.44
CA SER A 117 -13.03 6.20 9.15
C SER A 117 -12.78 5.98 10.65
N LYS A 118 -13.85 5.77 11.44
CA LYS A 118 -13.75 5.55 12.90
C LYS A 118 -13.39 4.08 13.22
N VAL A 119 -13.16 3.76 14.49
CA VAL A 119 -12.74 2.40 14.90
C VAL A 119 -13.95 1.48 15.15
N PHE A 120 -14.08 0.40 14.37
CA PHE A 120 -14.92 -0.79 14.65
C PHE A 120 -14.26 -2.07 14.11
N THR A 121 -14.84 -3.24 14.38
CA THR A 121 -14.48 -4.50 13.70
C THR A 121 -14.66 -4.30 12.20
N VAL A 122 -13.55 -4.37 11.46
CA VAL A 122 -13.47 -4.08 10.03
C VAL A 122 -13.86 -5.31 9.22
N VAL A 123 -14.98 -5.23 8.49
CA VAL A 123 -15.27 -6.17 7.39
C VAL A 123 -15.09 -5.44 6.06
N THR A 124 -14.23 -5.96 5.18
CA THR A 124 -14.02 -5.45 3.82
C THR A 124 -14.53 -6.47 2.82
N GLN A 125 -15.37 -6.03 1.87
CA GLN A 125 -15.88 -6.86 0.79
C GLN A 125 -15.38 -6.32 -0.56
N PHE A 126 -14.74 -7.18 -1.33
CA PHE A 126 -14.34 -6.93 -2.72
C PHE A 126 -15.42 -7.51 -3.63
N ILE A 127 -16.12 -6.67 -4.38
CA ILE A 127 -17.34 -7.03 -5.11
C ILE A 127 -17.13 -6.87 -6.62
N GLY A 128 -17.50 -7.91 -7.37
CA GLY A 128 -17.36 -7.98 -8.82
C GLY A 128 -16.05 -8.62 -9.28
N ASN A 129 -16.07 -9.19 -10.49
CA ASN A 129 -14.87 -9.57 -11.24
C ASN A 129 -15.08 -9.18 -12.72
N PRO A 130 -14.47 -8.09 -13.22
CA PRO A 130 -13.55 -7.19 -12.53
C PRO A 130 -14.19 -6.46 -11.33
N LEU A 131 -13.35 -6.03 -10.39
CA LEU A 131 -13.75 -5.33 -9.17
C LEU A 131 -14.50 -4.04 -9.51
N THR A 132 -15.76 -3.95 -9.08
CA THR A 132 -16.60 -2.76 -9.26
C THR A 132 -16.75 -1.95 -7.98
N GLU A 133 -16.71 -2.60 -6.81
CA GLU A 133 -17.01 -1.97 -5.53
C GLU A 133 -16.18 -2.58 -4.39
N ILE A 134 -15.62 -1.74 -3.52
CA ILE A 134 -15.07 -2.14 -2.21
C ILE A 134 -16.03 -1.60 -1.14
N LYS A 135 -16.69 -2.49 -0.40
CA LYS A 135 -17.54 -2.10 0.74
C LYS A 135 -16.83 -2.31 2.08
N ARG A 136 -17.14 -1.45 3.05
CA ARG A 136 -16.59 -1.45 4.41
C ARG A 136 -17.72 -1.42 5.45
N PHE A 137 -17.73 -2.36 6.40
CA PHE A 137 -18.77 -2.47 7.45
C PHE A 137 -18.18 -2.47 8.85
N TYR A 138 -19.04 -2.16 9.82
CA TYR A 138 -18.71 -1.95 11.23
C TYR A 138 -19.54 -2.92 12.06
N VAL A 139 -18.84 -3.81 12.77
CA VAL A 139 -19.46 -4.56 13.87
C VAL A 139 -18.96 -3.91 15.17
N PRO A 140 -19.80 -3.11 15.86
CA PRO A 140 -19.53 -2.74 17.25
C PRO A 140 -19.46 -4.01 18.10
N GLU A 141 -18.63 -4.00 19.14
CA GLU A 141 -18.33 -5.15 20.00
C GLU A 141 -19.56 -5.78 20.70
N ARG A 142 -20.73 -5.12 20.63
CA ARG A 142 -22.00 -5.57 21.24
C ARG A 142 -23.20 -5.44 20.30
N GLN A 143 -23.03 -5.70 19.00
CA GLN A 143 -24.16 -5.80 18.08
C GLN A 143 -24.00 -6.97 17.10
N ASP A 144 -25.01 -7.82 17.10
CA ASP A 144 -25.28 -9.00 16.26
C ASP A 144 -25.45 -8.71 14.75
N HIS A 145 -25.52 -7.45 14.37
CA HIS A 145 -25.64 -7.03 12.98
C HIS A 145 -24.59 -5.97 12.59
N PRO A 146 -23.79 -6.20 11.52
CA PRO A 146 -22.90 -5.18 10.96
C PRO A 146 -23.69 -3.96 10.51
N LYS A 147 -23.38 -2.79 11.07
CA LYS A 147 -23.95 -1.52 10.61
C LYS A 147 -23.13 -1.01 9.43
N LEU A 148 -23.85 -0.53 8.41
CA LEU A 148 -23.27 0.34 7.39
C LEU A 148 -22.80 1.62 8.09
N GLY A 149 -21.49 1.84 8.12
CA GLY A 149 -20.91 3.11 8.54
C GLY A 149 -21.21 4.14 7.46
N VAL A 150 -22.30 4.89 7.62
CA VAL A 150 -22.76 5.85 6.59
C VAL A 150 -21.86 7.08 6.56
N HIS A 151 -20.75 6.95 5.84
CA HIS A 151 -20.14 8.06 5.13
C HIS A 151 -20.16 7.73 3.63
N ASP A 152 -20.76 8.65 2.88
CA ASP A 152 -20.90 8.63 1.42
C ASP A 152 -21.58 7.40 0.77
N ARG A 153 -22.91 7.34 0.89
CA ARG A 153 -23.77 6.41 0.12
C ARG A 153 -23.89 6.75 -1.38
N GLY A 154 -23.33 7.88 -1.83
CA GLY A 154 -23.38 8.31 -3.23
C GLY A 154 -22.17 7.79 -4.01
N CYS A 155 -20.99 8.20 -3.59
CA CYS A 155 -19.76 8.07 -4.36
C CYS A 155 -19.06 6.70 -4.16
N GLN A 156 -19.23 6.04 -3.01
CA GLN A 156 -18.70 4.67 -2.82
C GLN A 156 -19.27 3.65 -3.83
N ARG A 157 -20.49 3.87 -4.36
CA ARG A 157 -21.07 3.03 -5.43
C ARG A 157 -20.32 3.12 -6.77
N GLN A 158 -19.39 4.07 -6.90
CA GLN A 158 -18.59 4.30 -8.10
C GLN A 158 -17.17 4.74 -7.70
N LEU A 159 -16.37 3.85 -7.07
CA LEU A 159 -15.06 4.21 -6.50
C LEU A 159 -14.14 5.00 -7.46
N ARG A 160 -14.14 4.71 -8.78
CA ARG A 160 -13.36 5.49 -9.75
C ARG A 160 -13.74 6.98 -9.78
N HIS A 161 -15.03 7.30 -9.63
CA HIS A 161 -15.51 8.68 -9.54
C HIS A 161 -15.22 9.29 -8.16
N TYR A 162 -15.28 8.51 -7.08
CA TYR A 162 -14.85 8.97 -5.75
C TYR A 162 -13.37 9.36 -5.74
N CYS A 163 -12.46 8.47 -6.15
CA CYS A 163 -11.02 8.74 -6.11
C CYS A 163 -10.65 10.00 -6.91
N TYR A 164 -11.24 10.17 -8.10
CA TYR A 164 -11.01 11.36 -8.92
C TYR A 164 -11.57 12.64 -8.27
N ALA A 165 -12.79 12.61 -7.74
CA ALA A 165 -13.40 13.76 -7.07
C ALA A 165 -12.72 14.10 -5.74
N GLN A 166 -12.26 13.11 -4.98
CA GLN A 166 -11.52 13.26 -3.72
C GLN A 166 -10.17 13.94 -3.96
N LYS A 167 -9.38 13.46 -4.92
CA LYS A 167 -8.10 14.08 -5.29
C LYS A 167 -8.27 15.54 -5.75
N ILE A 168 -9.28 15.84 -6.57
CA ILE A 168 -9.62 17.22 -6.95
C ILE A 168 -10.05 18.07 -5.74
N ALA A 169 -10.86 17.53 -4.83
CA ALA A 169 -11.38 18.27 -3.68
C ALA A 169 -10.30 18.61 -2.63
N PHE A 170 -9.22 17.82 -2.55
CA PHE A 170 -8.09 18.07 -1.65
C PHE A 170 -6.93 18.82 -2.32
N GLY A 171 -6.87 18.83 -3.67
CA GLY A 171 -5.73 19.37 -4.42
C GLY A 171 -4.54 18.40 -4.51
N ASP A 172 -4.76 17.12 -4.21
CA ASP A 172 -3.77 16.05 -4.22
C ASP A 172 -3.31 15.68 -5.66
N ASN A 173 -2.17 14.99 -5.74
CA ASN A 173 -1.67 14.37 -6.97
C ASN A 173 -2.60 13.24 -7.48
N THR A 174 -2.81 13.15 -8.80
CA THR A 174 -3.70 12.19 -9.45
C THR A 174 -3.11 10.80 -9.67
N SER A 175 -1.87 10.51 -9.23
CA SER A 175 -1.10 9.29 -9.50
C SER A 175 -1.91 7.99 -9.42
N PHE A 176 -2.87 7.86 -8.49
CA PHE A 176 -3.80 6.72 -8.45
C PHE A 176 -4.50 6.46 -9.80
N ALA A 177 -5.05 7.49 -10.44
CA ALA A 177 -5.69 7.35 -11.75
C ALA A 177 -4.66 7.03 -12.84
N ASP A 178 -3.50 7.70 -12.80
CA ASP A 178 -2.45 7.62 -13.81
C ASP A 178 -1.76 6.24 -13.84
N ARG A 179 -1.57 5.60 -12.68
CA ARG A 179 -1.08 4.22 -12.52
C ARG A 179 -2.17 3.15 -12.65
N GLY A 180 -3.30 3.50 -13.28
CA GLY A 180 -4.41 2.59 -13.61
C GLY A 180 -5.39 2.26 -12.47
N GLY A 181 -5.17 2.80 -11.27
CA GLY A 181 -6.13 2.86 -10.15
C GLY A 181 -6.86 1.56 -9.84
N MET A 182 -8.18 1.65 -9.69
CA MET A 182 -9.06 0.51 -9.41
C MET A 182 -8.92 -0.64 -10.41
N ALA A 183 -8.50 -0.39 -11.66
CA ALA A 183 -8.28 -1.44 -12.66
C ALA A 183 -6.93 -2.16 -12.47
N SER A 184 -5.90 -1.49 -11.94
CA SER A 184 -4.67 -2.14 -11.48
C SER A 184 -4.94 -2.98 -10.23
N ILE A 185 -5.62 -2.40 -9.23
CA ILE A 185 -6.03 -3.09 -7.99
C ILE A 185 -6.88 -4.34 -8.27
N SER A 186 -7.88 -4.24 -9.17
CA SER A 186 -8.70 -5.40 -9.58
C SER A 186 -7.86 -6.55 -10.12
N LYS A 187 -6.79 -6.25 -10.88
CA LYS A 187 -5.90 -7.25 -11.46
C LYS A 187 -4.96 -7.85 -10.41
N ALA A 188 -4.43 -7.03 -9.50
CA ALA A 188 -3.57 -7.48 -8.40
C ALA A 188 -4.32 -8.43 -7.45
N LEU A 189 -5.53 -8.05 -7.01
CA LEU A 189 -6.41 -8.90 -6.19
C LEU A 189 -6.79 -10.18 -6.93
N GLY A 190 -7.15 -10.09 -8.22
CA GLY A 190 -7.50 -11.24 -9.05
C GLY A 190 -6.33 -12.22 -9.31
N ALA A 191 -5.08 -11.74 -9.29
CA ALA A 191 -3.88 -12.56 -9.39
C ALA A 191 -3.49 -13.23 -8.05
N GLY A 192 -4.06 -12.76 -6.93
CA GLY A 192 -3.73 -13.21 -5.58
C GLY A 192 -2.59 -12.41 -4.95
N MET A 193 -2.87 -11.81 -3.80
CA MET A 193 -1.93 -11.02 -2.99
C MET A 193 -1.50 -11.80 -1.74
N VAL A 194 -0.43 -11.34 -1.07
CA VAL A 194 0.01 -11.87 0.23
C VAL A 194 -0.56 -10.98 1.34
N LEU A 195 -1.14 -11.59 2.37
CA LEU A 195 -1.54 -10.87 3.58
C LEU A 195 -0.30 -10.52 4.40
N VAL A 196 -0.15 -9.23 4.71
CA VAL A 196 0.88 -8.70 5.63
C VAL A 196 0.17 -8.22 6.89
N MET A 197 0.82 -8.37 8.05
CA MET A 197 0.39 -7.80 9.33
C MET A 197 1.65 -7.25 10.01
N SER A 198 1.62 -5.99 10.40
CA SER A 198 2.76 -5.26 10.95
C SER A 198 2.34 -4.34 12.10
N LEU A 199 3.33 -3.87 12.86
CA LEU A 199 3.24 -2.77 13.80
C LEU A 199 4.51 -1.96 13.63
N TRP A 200 4.40 -0.66 13.41
CA TRP A 200 5.49 0.22 13.00
C TRP A 200 5.19 1.67 13.37
N ASP A 201 6.26 2.45 13.52
CA ASP A 201 6.27 3.91 13.58
C ASP A 201 6.97 4.49 12.34
N ASP A 202 6.62 5.73 12.02
CA ASP A 202 6.95 6.38 10.75
C ASP A 202 8.11 7.36 10.91
N HIS A 203 9.29 6.93 10.48
CA HIS A 203 10.54 7.68 10.53
C HIS A 203 10.64 8.84 9.50
N TYR A 204 9.61 9.08 8.65
CA TYR A 204 9.60 10.16 7.67
C TYR A 204 8.58 11.26 7.98
N SER A 205 7.38 10.90 8.42
CA SER A 205 6.27 11.84 8.67
C SER A 205 5.55 11.61 10.01
N ASN A 206 6.16 10.86 10.94
CA ASN A 206 5.69 10.67 12.31
C ASN A 206 4.21 10.20 12.41
N MET A 207 3.72 9.49 11.39
CA MET A 207 2.35 9.00 11.24
C MET A 207 1.30 10.12 11.09
N LEU A 208 1.72 11.37 10.85
CA LEU A 208 0.84 12.54 10.71
C LEU A 208 -0.04 12.49 9.46
N TRP A 209 0.33 11.69 8.46
CA TRP A 209 -0.45 11.43 7.26
C TRP A 209 -1.69 10.57 7.54
N LEU A 210 -1.71 9.78 8.62
CA LEU A 210 -2.84 8.93 9.03
C LEU A 210 -3.80 9.78 9.89
N PRO A 211 -4.89 10.36 9.32
CA PRO A 211 -5.46 11.56 9.92
C PRO A 211 -6.31 11.21 11.14
N THR A 212 -5.94 11.78 12.30
CA THR A 212 -6.83 11.78 13.46
C THR A 212 -8.11 12.55 13.15
N PRO A 213 -9.30 12.10 13.57
CA PRO A 213 -10.51 12.90 13.47
C PRO A 213 -10.32 14.26 14.16
N PRO A 214 -10.84 15.37 13.60
CA PRO A 214 -10.86 16.64 14.32
C PRO A 214 -11.64 16.51 15.62
N THR A 215 -11.12 17.12 16.68
CA THR A 215 -11.67 17.17 18.04
C THR A 215 -12.83 18.14 18.15
#